data_AF-A0A537GCU7-F1
#
_entry.id   AF-A0A537GCU7-F1
#
_cell.length_a   1.000
_cell.length_b   1.000
_cell.length_c   1.000
_cell.angle_alpha   90.00
_cell.angle_beta   90.00
_cell.angle_gamma   90.00
#
_symmetry.space_group_name_H-M   'P 1'
#
loop_
_entity.id
_entity.type
_entity.pdbx_description
1 polymer ?
#
loop_
_entity_poly.entity_id
_entity_poly.type
_entity_poly.pdbx_seq_one_letter_code
_entity_poly.pdbx_strand_id
1 'polypeptide(L)'
;MTSHLLEWLVDSIVLSIFIGSIYVLASLGLTLTLAVVKLPNFAHAEFLTIGAYTGALISSSFPENFLLMGVGAFVVSGLIAVVIHFLVYKPMMDRKISIYTMVLASFAVATFVRYGVFSWASISNLLSTHPSVSIVVVGSIGTTPITNIYEIVV
;
A
#
# COMPACT_ATOMS: atom_id res chain seq x y z
N MET A 1 38.41 7.88 -8.15
CA MET A 1 37.33 7.98 -9.17
C MET A 1 36.58 6.66 -9.34
N THR A 2 37.28 5.52 -9.42
CA THR A 2 36.66 4.18 -9.49
C THR A 2 35.95 3.73 -8.22
N SER A 3 36.44 4.10 -7.03
CA SER A 3 35.78 3.79 -5.74
C SER A 3 34.40 4.42 -5.60
N HIS A 4 34.25 5.69 -6.00
CA HIS A 4 32.99 6.42 -5.96
C HIS A 4 31.93 5.86 -6.92
N LEU A 5 32.33 5.31 -8.07
CA LEU A 5 31.40 4.64 -8.98
C LEU A 5 30.86 3.34 -8.37
N LEU A 6 31.71 2.61 -7.64
CA LEU A 6 31.35 1.34 -7.03
C LEU A 6 30.39 1.55 -5.85
N GLU A 7 30.63 2.58 -5.04
CA GLU A 7 29.71 3.01 -3.99
C GLU A 7 28.34 3.41 -4.55
N TRP A 8 28.30 4.26 -5.58
CA TRP A 8 27.04 4.68 -6.22
C TRP A 8 26.26 3.51 -6.82
N LEU A 9 26.96 2.54 -7.41
CA LEU A 9 26.34 1.35 -7.99
C LEU A 9 25.75 0.44 -6.90
N VAL A 10 26.47 0.24 -5.79
CA VAL A 10 25.97 -0.53 -4.65
C VAL A 10 24.73 0.14 -4.06
N ASP A 11 24.78 1.44 -3.80
CA ASP A 11 23.66 2.20 -3.22
C ASP A 11 22.43 2.16 -4.14
N SER A 12 22.63 2.30 -5.46
CA SER A 12 21.55 2.24 -6.46
C SER A 12 20.89 0.87 -6.52
N ILE A 13 21.66 -0.21 -6.41
CA ILE A 13 21.14 -1.58 -6.40
C ILE A 13 20.31 -1.82 -5.13
N VAL A 14 20.83 -1.41 -3.97
CA VAL A 14 20.10 -1.55 -2.69
C VAL A 14 18.77 -0.80 -2.74
N LEU A 15 18.77 0.45 -3.21
CA LEU A 15 17.55 1.25 -3.36
C LEU A 15 16.56 0.62 -4.36
N SER A 16 17.07 0.09 -5.48
CA SER A 16 16.24 -0.55 -6.50
C SER A 16 15.59 -1.82 -6.00
N ILE A 17 16.29 -2.63 -5.20
CA ILE A 17 15.73 -3.83 -4.56
C ILE A 17 14.64 -3.42 -3.57
N PHE A 18 14.86 -2.39 -2.76
CA PHE A 18 13.87 -1.91 -1.79
C PHE A 18 12.57 -1.45 -2.48
N ILE A 19 12.69 -0.56 -3.47
CA ILE A 19 11.54 -0.05 -4.23
C ILE A 19 10.87 -1.18 -5.03
N GLY A 20 11.69 -2.06 -5.63
CA GLY A 20 11.24 -3.23 -6.37
C GLY A 20 10.38 -4.16 -5.51
N SER A 21 10.79 -4.45 -4.27
CA SER A 21 10.02 -5.27 -3.33
C SER A 21 8.62 -4.70 -3.05
N ILE A 22 8.51 -3.37 -2.89
CA ILE A 22 7.21 -2.72 -2.68
C ILE A 22 6.30 -2.91 -3.90
N TYR A 23 6.83 -2.71 -5.12
CA TYR A 23 6.06 -2.92 -6.35
C TYR A 23 5.72 -4.40 -6.59
N VAL A 24 6.62 -5.32 -6.25
CA VAL A 24 6.38 -6.76 -6.31
C VAL A 24 5.26 -7.15 -5.36
N LEU A 25 5.29 -6.70 -4.10
CA LEU A 25 4.23 -6.96 -3.12
C LEU A 25 2.88 -6.39 -3.59
N ALA A 26 2.85 -5.14 -4.06
CA ALA A 26 1.64 -4.53 -4.60
C ALA A 26 1.07 -5.31 -5.79
N SER A 27 1.94 -5.75 -6.70
CA SER A 27 1.57 -6.52 -7.90
C SER A 27 1.12 -7.95 -7.55
N LEU A 28 1.78 -8.60 -6.58
CA LEU A 28 1.40 -9.92 -6.08
C LEU A 28 -0.01 -9.92 -5.52
N GLY A 29 -0.41 -8.87 -4.78
CA GLY A 29 -1.79 -8.73 -4.33
C GLY A 29 -2.78 -8.70 -5.49
N LEU A 30 -2.49 -7.91 -6.53
CA LEU A 30 -3.35 -7.82 -7.71
C LEU A 30 -3.42 -9.16 -8.47
N THR A 31 -2.29 -9.84 -8.68
CA THR A 31 -2.27 -11.12 -9.38
C THR A 31 -2.97 -12.23 -8.60
N LEU A 32 -2.90 -12.23 -7.27
CA LEU A 32 -3.65 -13.17 -6.42
C LEU A 32 -5.17 -12.96 -6.56
N THR A 33 -5.65 -11.71 -6.54
CA THR A 33 -7.08 -11.44 -6.75
C THR A 33 -7.55 -11.87 -8.14
N LEU A 34 -6.73 -11.60 -9.17
CA LEU A 34 -6.96 -12.04 -10.54
C LEU A 34 -6.96 -13.57 -10.66
N ALA A 35 -6.06 -14.27 -9.96
CA ALA A 35 -5.97 -15.73 -10.03
C ALA A 35 -7.22 -16.40 -9.44
N VAL A 36 -7.75 -15.87 -8.33
CA VAL A 36 -8.91 -16.44 -7.64
C VAL A 36 -10.22 -16.02 -8.29
N VAL A 37 -10.43 -14.72 -8.51
CA VAL A 37 -11.72 -14.15 -8.96
C VAL A 37 -11.80 -14.07 -10.49
N LYS A 38 -10.67 -14.16 -11.20
CA LYS A 38 -10.57 -14.01 -12.66
C LYS A 38 -11.10 -12.66 -13.17
N LEU A 39 -11.01 -11.63 -12.31
CA LEU A 39 -11.49 -10.28 -12.60
C LEU A 39 -10.40 -9.23 -12.29
N PRO A 40 -10.06 -8.34 -13.24
CA PRO A 40 -9.20 -7.20 -12.98
C PRO A 40 -9.85 -6.25 -11.97
N ASN A 41 -9.28 -6.18 -10.77
CA ASN A 41 -9.74 -5.28 -9.72
C ASN A 41 -9.04 -3.93 -9.81
N PHE A 42 -9.66 -2.96 -10.48
CA PHE A 42 -9.15 -1.60 -10.60
C PHE A 42 -9.11 -0.84 -9.27
N ALA A 43 -9.91 -1.25 -8.28
CA ALA A 43 -9.91 -0.64 -6.95
C ALA A 43 -8.71 -1.07 -6.09
N HIS A 44 -7.87 -1.99 -6.54
CA HIS A 44 -6.72 -2.49 -5.78
C HIS A 44 -5.79 -1.39 -5.26
N ALA A 45 -5.49 -0.40 -6.11
CA ALA A 45 -4.64 0.73 -5.75
C ALA A 45 -5.25 1.60 -4.63
N GLU A 46 -6.58 1.65 -4.52
CA GLU A 46 -7.24 2.45 -3.49
C GLU A 46 -7.11 1.82 -2.09
N PHE A 47 -7.05 0.48 -2.01
CA PHE A 47 -6.77 -0.21 -0.75
C PHE A 47 -5.36 0.10 -0.24
N LEU A 48 -4.38 0.25 -1.16
CA LEU A 48 -3.04 0.70 -0.82
C LEU A 48 -3.06 2.13 -0.26
N THR A 49 -3.82 3.04 -0.91
CA THR A 49 -4.00 4.42 -0.42
C THR A 49 -4.59 4.44 0.99
N ILE A 50 -5.66 3.68 1.23
CA ILE A 50 -6.27 3.55 2.56
C ILE A 50 -5.25 3.03 3.59
N GLY A 51 -4.49 2.00 3.24
CA GLY A 51 -3.44 1.45 4.10
C GLY A 51 -2.37 2.49 4.44
N ALA A 52 -1.92 3.26 3.46
CA ALA A 52 -0.93 4.32 3.63
C ALA A 52 -1.44 5.43 4.58
N TYR A 53 -2.66 5.91 4.40
CA TYR A 53 -3.26 6.89 5.31
C TYR A 53 -3.44 6.33 6.72
N THR A 54 -3.86 5.07 6.84
CA THR A 54 -4.00 4.39 8.14
C THR A 54 -2.66 4.32 8.87
N GLY A 55 -1.59 3.90 8.18
CA GLY A 55 -0.25 3.85 8.73
C GLY A 55 0.25 5.24 9.15
N ALA A 56 0.04 6.26 8.31
CA ALA A 56 0.42 7.64 8.63
C ALA A 56 -0.30 8.17 9.89
N LEU A 57 -1.60 7.90 10.03
CA LEU A 57 -2.37 8.25 11.23
C LEU A 57 -1.85 7.54 12.47
N ILE A 58 -1.62 6.23 12.40
CA ILE A 58 -1.08 5.48 13.53
C ILE A 58 0.31 6.01 13.90
N SER A 59 1.14 6.34 12.91
CA SER A 59 2.48 6.89 13.14
C SER A 59 2.47 8.22 13.88
N SER A 60 1.44 9.06 13.69
CA SER A 60 1.29 10.31 14.42
C SER A 60 1.15 10.13 15.94
N SER A 61 0.61 8.98 16.38
CA SER A 61 0.41 8.66 17.80
C SER A 61 1.45 7.68 18.34
N PHE A 62 1.93 6.77 17.49
CA PHE A 62 2.87 5.70 17.85
C PHE A 62 4.04 5.64 16.87
N PRO A 63 4.96 6.63 16.89
CA PRO A 63 5.99 6.81 15.86
C PRO A 63 7.04 5.70 15.77
N GLU A 64 7.17 4.89 16.84
CA GLU A 64 8.16 3.81 16.94
C GLU A 64 7.58 2.42 16.64
N ASN A 65 6.25 2.29 16.55
CA ASN A 65 5.60 0.98 16.48
C ASN A 65 5.17 0.62 15.05
N PHE A 66 6.14 0.25 14.21
CA PHE A 66 5.91 -0.17 12.83
C PHE A 66 4.98 -1.37 12.70
N LEU A 67 5.05 -2.32 13.63
CA LEU A 67 4.18 -3.49 13.60
C LEU A 67 2.72 -3.07 13.76
N LEU A 68 2.45 -2.12 14.66
CA LEU A 68 1.11 -1.55 14.82
C LEU A 68 0.65 -0.80 13.57
N MET A 69 1.53 -0.04 12.91
CA MET A 69 1.21 0.61 11.64
C MET A 69 0.85 -0.41 10.55
N GLY A 70 1.65 -1.47 10.40
CA GLY A 70 1.44 -2.52 9.40
C GLY A 70 0.17 -3.34 9.65
N VAL A 71 -0.03 -3.80 10.88
CA VAL A 71 -1.24 -4.54 11.28
C VAL A 71 -2.47 -3.65 11.17
N GLY A 72 -2.39 -2.39 11.60
CA GLY A 72 -3.49 -1.43 11.48
C GLY A 72 -3.87 -1.19 10.02
N ALA A 73 -2.88 -0.94 9.15
CA ALA A 73 -3.10 -0.79 7.72
C ALA A 73 -3.74 -2.05 7.10
N PHE A 74 -3.28 -3.25 7.45
CA PHE A 74 -3.84 -4.51 7.00
C PHE A 74 -5.30 -4.69 7.44
N VAL A 75 -5.61 -4.46 8.71
CA VAL A 75 -6.95 -4.62 9.27
C VAL A 75 -7.93 -3.62 8.63
N VAL A 76 -7.57 -2.34 8.56
CA VAL A 76 -8.47 -1.31 8.02
C VAL A 76 -8.71 -1.51 6.52
N SER A 77 -7.65 -1.72 5.73
CA SER A 77 -7.80 -1.97 4.29
C SER A 77 -8.54 -3.27 4.01
N GLY A 78 -8.27 -4.33 4.77
CA GLY A 78 -8.96 -5.62 4.68
C GLY A 78 -10.44 -5.52 5.01
N LEU A 79 -10.82 -4.81 6.08
CA LEU A 79 -12.21 -4.59 6.44
C LEU A 79 -12.96 -3.82 5.34
N ILE A 80 -12.36 -2.77 4.78
CA ILE A 80 -12.98 -2.00 3.69
C ILE A 80 -13.13 -2.88 2.43
N ALA A 81 -12.12 -3.70 2.11
CA ALA A 81 -12.20 -4.66 1.00
C ALA A 81 -13.34 -5.68 1.21
N VAL A 82 -13.49 -6.21 2.43
CA VAL A 82 -14.57 -7.14 2.80
C VAL A 82 -15.95 -6.48 2.66
N VAL A 83 -16.10 -5.24 3.15
CA VAL A 83 -17.35 -4.48 3.01
C VAL A 83 -17.70 -4.29 1.54
N ILE A 84 -16.75 -3.87 0.71
CA ILE A 84 -16.96 -3.69 -0.74
C ILE A 84 -17.29 -5.03 -1.41
N HIS A 85 -16.64 -6.12 -1.02
CA HIS A 85 -16.95 -7.44 -1.54
C HIS A 85 -18.41 -7.81 -1.27
N PHE A 86 -18.89 -7.65 -0.05
CA PHE A 86 -20.27 -8.00 0.29
C PHE A 86 -21.31 -7.05 -0.31
N LEU A 87 -21.01 -5.75 -0.44
CA LEU A 87 -21.95 -4.76 -0.94
C LEU A 87 -22.03 -4.71 -2.47
N VAL A 88 -20.91 -4.91 -3.16
CA VAL A 88 -20.80 -4.70 -4.61
C VAL A 88 -20.54 -6.01 -5.33
N TYR A 89 -19.42 -6.67 -5.06
CA TYR A 89 -18.97 -7.77 -5.92
C TYR A 89 -19.78 -9.06 -5.72
N LYS A 90 -20.04 -9.47 -4.47
CA LYS A 90 -20.79 -10.69 -4.16
C LYS A 90 -22.20 -10.69 -4.77
N PRO A 91 -23.03 -9.64 -4.61
CA PRO A 91 -24.34 -9.60 -5.26
C PRO A 91 -24.27 -9.68 -6.79
N MET A 92 -23.26 -9.08 -7.41
CA MET A 92 -23.06 -9.13 -8.87
C MET A 92 -22.64 -10.54 -9.33
N MET A 93 -21.76 -11.19 -8.57
CA MET A 93 -21.32 -12.56 -8.82
C MET A 93 -22.48 -13.55 -8.65
N ASP A 94 -23.28 -13.42 -7.59
CA ASP A 94 -24.44 -14.26 -7.31
C ASP A 94 -25.49 -14.16 -8.43
N ARG A 95 -25.63 -12.98 -9.04
CA ARG A 95 -26.50 -12.70 -10.19
C ARG A 95 -25.89 -13.07 -11.53
N LYS A 96 -24.67 -13.64 -11.56
CA LYS A 96 -23.94 -14.03 -12.78
C LYS A 96 -23.84 -12.91 -13.81
N ILE A 97 -23.60 -11.68 -13.33
CA ILE A 97 -23.41 -10.52 -14.20
C ILE A 97 -22.17 -10.73 -15.10
N SER A 98 -22.19 -10.18 -16.31
CA SER A 98 -21.06 -10.25 -17.23
C SER A 98 -19.78 -9.65 -16.64
N ILE A 99 -18.64 -10.26 -16.99
CA ILE A 99 -17.30 -9.82 -16.58
C ILE A 99 -17.07 -8.33 -16.90
N TYR A 100 -17.51 -7.86 -18.08
CA TYR A 100 -17.34 -6.47 -18.50
C TYR A 100 -18.03 -5.48 -17.54
N THR A 101 -19.22 -5.83 -17.07
CA THR A 101 -19.98 -5.00 -16.13
C THR A 101 -19.35 -5.03 -14.74
N MET A 102 -18.82 -6.18 -14.28
CA MET A 102 -18.09 -6.24 -13.01
C MET A 102 -16.78 -5.43 -13.05
N VAL A 103 -16.08 -5.42 -14.19
CA VAL A 103 -14.90 -4.59 -14.41
C VAL A 103 -15.25 -3.10 -14.35
N LEU A 104 -16.36 -2.70 -15.00
CA LEU A 104 -16.87 -1.33 -14.91
C LEU A 104 -17.26 -0.96 -13.46
N ALA A 105 -17.90 -1.87 -12.73
CA ALA A 105 -18.21 -1.67 -11.32
C ALA A 105 -16.94 -1.50 -10.48
N SER A 106 -15.87 -2.25 -10.78
CA SER A 106 -14.58 -2.08 -10.10
C SER A 106 -13.97 -0.70 -10.32
N PHE A 107 -14.08 -0.16 -11.54
CA PHE A 107 -13.67 1.23 -11.82
C PHE A 107 -14.52 2.26 -11.07
N ALA A 108 -15.84 2.04 -10.98
CA ALA A 108 -16.73 2.88 -10.21
C ALA A 108 -16.40 2.85 -8.71
N VAL A 109 -16.14 1.66 -8.15
CA VAL A 109 -15.69 1.48 -6.77
C VAL A 109 -14.36 2.20 -6.54
N ALA A 110 -13.38 2.04 -7.43
CA ALA A 110 -12.09 2.72 -7.32
C ALA A 110 -12.28 4.24 -7.24
N THR A 111 -13.08 4.80 -8.15
CA THR A 111 -13.36 6.23 -8.21
C THR A 111 -14.10 6.71 -6.96
N PHE A 112 -15.08 5.95 -6.48
CA PHE A 112 -15.84 6.26 -5.27
C PHE A 112 -14.95 6.26 -4.03
N VAL A 113 -14.12 5.23 -3.85
CA VAL A 113 -13.19 5.13 -2.73
C VAL A 113 -12.17 6.26 -2.80
N ARG A 114 -11.60 6.54 -3.96
CA ARG A 114 -10.63 7.62 -4.16
C ARG A 114 -11.18 8.97 -3.72
N TYR A 115 -12.36 9.35 -4.21
CA TYR A 115 -12.96 10.62 -3.85
C TYR A 115 -13.46 10.65 -2.40
N GLY A 116 -13.90 9.51 -1.86
CA GLY A 116 -14.24 9.38 -0.45
C GLY A 116 -13.04 9.63 0.45
N VAL A 117 -11.91 8.97 0.18
CA VAL A 117 -10.65 9.16 0.90
C VAL A 117 -10.14 10.59 0.73
N PHE A 118 -10.17 11.14 -0.49
CA PHE A 118 -9.75 12.51 -0.75
C PHE A 118 -10.60 13.54 0.02
N SER A 119 -11.92 13.41 -0.01
CA SER A 119 -12.83 14.30 0.72
C SER A 119 -12.59 14.21 2.22
N TRP A 120 -12.46 12.99 2.75
CA TRP A 120 -12.16 12.77 4.15
C TRP A 120 -10.81 13.36 4.56
N ALA A 121 -9.75 13.11 3.78
CA ALA A 121 -8.41 13.64 4.01
C ALA A 121 -8.37 15.17 3.91
N SER A 122 -9.15 15.77 3.01
CA SER A 122 -9.28 17.22 2.88
C SER A 122 -9.92 17.85 4.11
N ILE A 123 -11.04 17.31 4.58
CA ILE A 123 -11.76 17.83 5.76
C ILE A 123 -10.92 17.70 7.03
N SER A 124 -10.18 16.61 7.15
CA SER A 124 -9.32 16.33 8.31
C SER A 124 -7.94 16.98 8.24
N ASN A 125 -7.65 17.78 7.20
CA ASN A 125 -6.34 18.40 6.94
C ASN A 125 -5.18 17.39 6.86
N LEU A 126 -5.46 16.18 6.39
CA LEU A 126 -4.50 15.08 6.26
C LEU A 126 -3.81 15.00 4.89
N LEU A 127 -4.14 15.90 3.96
CA LEU A 127 -3.55 15.92 2.62
C LEU A 127 -2.01 16.13 2.64
N SER A 128 -1.50 16.76 3.70
CA SER A 128 -0.07 17.01 3.91
C SER A 128 0.49 16.23 5.09
N THR A 129 -0.20 15.18 5.55
CA THR A 129 0.31 14.35 6.64
C THR A 129 1.58 13.62 6.19
N HIS A 130 2.65 13.82 6.95
CA HIS A 130 3.87 13.06 6.82
C HIS A 130 3.90 11.97 7.89
N PRO A 131 4.24 10.72 7.56
CA PRO A 131 4.46 9.69 8.54
C PRO A 131 5.50 10.15 9.56
N SER A 132 5.11 10.18 10.84
CA SER A 132 6.01 10.51 11.94
C SER A 132 6.69 9.23 12.38
N VAL A 133 7.80 8.90 11.74
CA VAL A 133 8.53 7.66 11.97
C VAL A 133 9.85 7.98 12.65
N SER A 134 10.13 7.34 13.78
CA SER A 134 11.44 7.42 14.43
C SER A 134 12.46 6.60 13.64
N ILE A 135 13.25 7.26 12.80
CA ILE A 135 14.29 6.62 11.99
C ILE A 135 15.56 6.49 12.83
N VAL A 136 15.92 5.27 13.19
CA VAL A 136 17.20 4.95 13.84
C VAL A 136 18.08 4.23 12.84
N VAL A 137 19.30 4.71 12.63
CA VAL A 137 20.28 4.05 11.76
C VAL A 137 20.94 2.91 12.54
N VAL A 138 20.70 1.68 12.09
CA VAL A 138 21.23 0.44 12.69
C VAL A 138 22.58 0.06 12.08
N GLY A 139 22.81 0.42 10.81
CA GLY A 139 24.07 0.19 10.11
C GLY A 139 24.12 0.90 8.76
N SER A 140 25.10 0.61 7.92
CA SER A 140 25.17 1.16 6.55
C SER A 140 25.74 0.14 5.57
N ILE A 141 25.17 0.07 4.36
CA ILE A 141 25.74 -0.64 3.22
C ILE A 141 26.23 0.44 2.24
N GLY A 142 27.53 0.52 1.99
CA GLY A 142 28.09 1.62 1.20
C GLY A 142 27.84 2.97 1.89
N THR A 143 27.16 3.90 1.21
CA THR A 143 26.73 5.17 1.81
C THR A 143 25.27 5.16 2.26
N THR A 144 24.50 4.11 1.92
CA THR A 144 23.10 3.98 2.34
C THR A 144 22.96 3.57 3.81
N PRO A 145 22.32 4.40 4.66
CA PRO A 145 22.03 4.03 6.05
C PRO A 145 20.90 2.99 6.09
N ILE A 146 21.17 1.83 6.69
CA ILE A 146 20.15 0.85 7.08
C ILE A 146 19.50 1.36 8.35
N THR A 147 18.19 1.52 8.30
CA THR A 147 17.37 1.98 9.41
C THR A 147 16.59 0.83 10.07
N ASN A 148 16.02 1.09 11.24
CA ASN A 148 15.10 0.19 11.94
C ASN A 148 13.86 -0.22 11.12
N ILE A 149 13.52 0.51 10.05
CA ILE A 149 12.46 0.13 9.11
C ILE A 149 12.78 -1.19 8.41
N TYR A 150 14.05 -1.45 8.12
CA TYR A 150 14.48 -2.64 7.40
C TYR A 150 14.46 -3.90 8.28
N GLU A 151 14.55 -3.76 9.60
CA GLU A 151 14.55 -4.90 10.53
C GLU A 151 13.20 -5.64 10.59
N ILE A 152 12.11 -4.99 10.16
CA ILE A 152 10.75 -5.55 10.27
C ILE A 152 10.28 -6.14 8.93
N VAL A 153 10.95 -5.80 7.82
CA VAL A 153 10.57 -6.18 6.46
C VAL A 153 11.38 -7.38 5.93
N VAL A 154 12.39 -7.85 6.68
CA VAL A 154 13.25 -9.00 6.33
C VAL A 154 13.07 -10.15 7.32
#